data_AF-A0A822BFN4-F1
#
_entry.id   AF-A0A822BFN4-F1
#
_cell.length_a   1.000
_cell.length_b   1.000
_cell.length_c   1.000
_cell.angle_alpha   90.00
_cell.angle_beta   90.00
_cell.angle_gamma   90.00
#
_symmetry.space_group_name_H-M   'P 1'
#
loop_
_entity.id
_entity.type
_entity.pdbx_description
1 polymer ?
#
loop_
_entity_poly.entity_id
_entity_poly.type
_entity_poly.pdbx_seq_one_letter_code
_entity_poly.pdbx_strand_id
1 'polypeptide(L)'
;MIKLKNYRQLSEHYQSFLYQRFIDTSQSEKFGYPKVIDSIEISSKTESNITQLLTLIFDIAEQLLAPGGQDQTVFQPRIPAKYIYLEEALEEYRHNRKKSILTEKEYKKRDLIQEIFQGTNQNSFRDHVELQQATKWLHENGIILRYDDILLSNYYFPDPQYLAELLVQLIAIEQMNGLARHGYIERQFIF
;
A
#
# COMPACT_ATOMS: atom_id res chain seq x y z
N MET A 1 -34.55 -21.04 -2.08
CA MET A 1 -33.32 -21.68 -2.58
C MET A 1 -33.52 -21.93 -4.08
N ILE A 2 -32.98 -21.06 -4.95
CA ILE A 2 -33.24 -21.12 -6.40
C ILE A 2 -32.31 -22.17 -7.01
N LYS A 3 -32.86 -23.23 -7.60
CA LYS A 3 -32.09 -24.23 -8.37
C LYS A 3 -31.82 -23.67 -9.77
N LEU A 4 -30.80 -22.83 -9.91
CA LEU A 4 -30.31 -22.37 -11.21
C LEU A 4 -29.49 -23.51 -11.85
N LYS A 5 -30.00 -24.07 -12.95
CA LYS A 5 -29.41 -25.23 -13.66
C LYS A 5 -28.33 -24.85 -14.67
N ASN A 6 -28.04 -23.56 -14.85
CA ASN A 6 -27.11 -23.05 -15.86
C ASN A 6 -26.21 -21.98 -15.24
N TYR A 7 -24.89 -22.14 -15.36
CA TYR A 7 -23.89 -21.20 -14.87
C TYR A 7 -24.11 -19.77 -15.39
N ARG A 8 -24.59 -19.63 -16.63
CA ARG A 8 -24.88 -18.31 -17.21
C ARG A 8 -26.01 -17.59 -16.47
N GLN A 9 -27.10 -18.30 -16.16
CA GLN A 9 -28.23 -17.72 -15.41
C GLN A 9 -27.84 -17.40 -13.97
N LEU A 10 -26.92 -18.18 -13.39
CA LEU A 10 -26.37 -17.92 -12.07
C LEU A 10 -25.48 -16.68 -12.05
N SER A 11 -24.62 -16.51 -13.06
CA SER A 11 -23.80 -15.32 -13.22
C SER A 11 -24.68 -14.08 -13.40
N GLU A 12 -25.64 -14.10 -14.33
CA GLU A 12 -26.56 -12.98 -14.57
C GLU A 12 -27.36 -12.60 -13.30
N HIS A 13 -27.78 -13.61 -12.52
CA HIS A 13 -28.45 -13.38 -11.24
C HIS A 13 -27.53 -12.69 -10.22
N TYR A 14 -26.30 -13.15 -10.05
CA TYR A 14 -25.35 -12.54 -9.11
C TYR A 14 -24.91 -11.16 -9.55
N GLN A 15 -24.68 -10.93 -10.84
CA GLN A 15 -24.37 -9.59 -11.37
C GLN A 15 -25.50 -8.61 -11.06
N SER A 16 -26.75 -9.02 -11.29
CA SER A 16 -27.93 -8.21 -10.97
C SER A 16 -28.03 -7.92 -9.46
N PHE A 17 -27.76 -8.93 -8.63
CA PHE A 17 -27.76 -8.79 -7.18
C PHE A 17 -26.67 -7.83 -6.68
N LEU A 18 -25.44 -7.98 -7.17
CA LEU A 18 -24.31 -7.12 -6.81
C LEU A 18 -24.59 -5.67 -7.18
N TYR A 19 -25.12 -5.45 -8.38
CA TYR A 19 -25.47 -4.13 -8.86
C TYR A 19 -26.49 -3.46 -7.95
N GLN A 20 -27.61 -4.11 -7.67
CA GLN A 20 -28.67 -3.56 -6.82
C GLN A 20 -28.23 -3.34 -5.37
N ARG A 21 -27.38 -4.24 -4.84
CA ARG A 21 -27.05 -4.25 -3.41
C ARG A 21 -25.87 -3.36 -3.04
N PHE A 22 -24.93 -3.15 -3.96
CA PHE A 22 -23.64 -2.51 -3.66
C PHE A 22 -23.27 -1.37 -4.60
N ILE A 23 -23.67 -1.42 -5.88
CA ILE A 23 -23.28 -0.41 -6.90
C ILE A 23 -24.31 0.72 -6.95
N ASP A 24 -25.59 0.38 -7.13
CA ASP A 24 -26.71 1.34 -7.13
C ASP A 24 -27.15 1.71 -5.71
N THR A 25 -26.20 1.80 -4.78
CA THR A 25 -26.45 2.19 -3.41
C THR A 25 -25.93 3.60 -3.18
N SER A 26 -26.85 4.56 -3.09
CA SER A 26 -26.48 5.90 -2.65
C SER A 26 -25.96 5.85 -1.21
N GLN A 27 -24.82 6.50 -0.94
CA GLN A 27 -24.30 6.78 0.41
C GLN A 27 -23.58 5.64 1.15
N SER A 28 -23.05 4.61 0.46
CA SER A 28 -22.21 3.57 1.09
C SER A 28 -21.04 4.15 1.92
N GLU A 29 -20.42 5.21 1.41
CA GLU A 29 -19.33 5.94 2.06
C GLU A 29 -19.71 6.54 3.43
N LYS A 30 -20.99 6.94 3.63
CA LYS A 30 -21.45 7.51 4.91
C LYS A 30 -21.46 6.48 6.04
N PHE A 31 -21.52 5.21 5.70
CA PHE A 31 -21.46 4.10 6.64
C PHE A 31 -20.03 3.53 6.77
N GLY A 32 -19.03 4.20 6.17
CA GLY A 32 -17.64 3.76 6.17
C GLY A 32 -17.37 2.54 5.28
N TYR A 33 -18.31 2.15 4.41
CA TYR A 33 -18.08 1.07 3.46
C TYR A 33 -17.38 1.59 2.20
N PRO A 34 -16.48 0.78 1.60
CA PRO A 34 -15.89 1.11 0.31
C PRO A 34 -16.98 1.31 -0.76
N LYS A 35 -16.78 2.29 -1.64
CA LYS A 35 -17.61 2.47 -2.82
C LYS A 35 -17.29 1.36 -3.82
N VAL A 36 -18.29 0.55 -4.17
CA VAL A 36 -18.18 -0.45 -5.24
C VAL A 36 -18.52 0.24 -6.55
N ILE A 37 -17.59 0.19 -7.51
CA ILE A 37 -17.70 0.93 -8.78
C ILE A 37 -18.35 0.07 -9.86
N ASP A 38 -17.93 -1.19 -9.98
CA ASP A 38 -18.43 -2.12 -10.99
C ASP A 38 -18.23 -3.59 -10.55
N SER A 39 -18.78 -4.53 -11.30
CA SER A 39 -18.60 -5.98 -11.11
C SER A 39 -18.40 -6.71 -12.43
N ILE A 40 -17.31 -7.49 -12.53
CA ILE A 40 -16.96 -8.29 -13.71
C ILE A 40 -16.80 -9.75 -13.30
N GLU A 41 -17.45 -10.66 -14.03
CA GLU A 41 -17.19 -12.09 -13.91
C GLU A 41 -15.87 -12.43 -14.60
N ILE A 42 -14.93 -13.04 -13.88
CA ILE A 42 -13.63 -13.46 -14.41
C ILE A 42 -13.40 -14.96 -14.23
N SER A 43 -12.51 -15.53 -15.04
CA SER A 43 -12.02 -16.89 -14.84
C SER A 43 -10.51 -16.92 -15.03
N SER A 44 -9.76 -17.18 -13.96
CA SER A 44 -8.30 -17.37 -14.02
C SER A 44 -7.89 -18.67 -14.72
N LYS A 45 -8.83 -19.59 -14.96
CA LYS A 45 -8.57 -20.87 -15.64
C LYS A 45 -8.68 -20.75 -17.17
N THR A 46 -9.67 -20.00 -17.64
CA THR A 46 -9.94 -19.81 -19.07
C THR A 46 -9.48 -18.44 -19.55
N GLU A 47 -8.88 -17.65 -18.66
CA GLU A 47 -8.47 -16.26 -18.86
C GLU A 47 -9.62 -15.35 -19.32
N SER A 48 -10.87 -15.72 -19.00
CA SER A 48 -12.04 -14.97 -19.42
C SER A 48 -12.12 -13.64 -18.69
N ASN A 49 -12.36 -12.58 -19.46
CA ASN A 49 -12.59 -11.21 -19.00
C ASN A 49 -11.46 -10.59 -18.16
N ILE A 50 -10.26 -11.20 -18.12
CA ILE A 50 -9.10 -10.63 -17.42
C ILE A 50 -8.70 -9.29 -18.04
N THR A 51 -8.62 -9.22 -19.38
CA THR A 51 -8.30 -7.96 -20.07
C THR A 51 -9.32 -6.87 -19.77
N GLN A 52 -10.61 -7.22 -19.73
CA GLN A 52 -11.67 -6.28 -19.39
C GLN A 52 -11.53 -5.75 -17.96
N LEU A 53 -11.19 -6.62 -17.01
CA LEU A 53 -10.90 -6.21 -15.64
C LEU A 53 -9.69 -5.28 -15.57
N LEU A 54 -8.60 -5.57 -16.30
CA LEU A 54 -7.41 -4.72 -16.35
C LEU A 54 -7.71 -3.34 -16.94
N THR A 55 -8.46 -3.28 -18.03
CA THR A 55 -8.91 -2.01 -18.63
C THR A 55 -9.76 -1.22 -17.65
N LEU A 56 -10.73 -1.86 -16.98
CA LEU A 56 -11.55 -1.18 -15.98
C LEU A 56 -10.70 -0.63 -14.83
N ILE A 57 -9.75 -1.41 -14.31
CA ILE A 57 -8.86 -0.95 -13.23
C ILE A 57 -8.07 0.27 -13.70
N PHE A 58 -7.53 0.24 -14.92
CA PHE A 58 -6.78 1.36 -15.49
C PHE A 58 -7.64 2.61 -15.63
N ASP A 59 -8.81 2.49 -16.26
CA ASP A 59 -9.72 3.61 -16.50
C ASP A 59 -10.19 4.27 -15.19
N ILE A 60 -10.49 3.44 -14.19
CA ILE A 60 -10.89 3.92 -12.86
C ILE A 60 -9.71 4.58 -12.14
N ALA A 61 -8.52 3.96 -12.17
CA ALA A 61 -7.34 4.53 -11.54
C ALA A 61 -6.99 5.90 -12.13
N GLU A 62 -7.10 6.07 -13.45
CA GLU A 62 -6.88 7.34 -14.13
C GLU A 62 -7.84 8.45 -13.64
N GLN A 63 -9.06 8.08 -13.28
CA GLN A 63 -10.11 8.98 -12.80
C GLN A 63 -10.07 9.23 -11.29
N LEU A 64 -9.25 8.49 -10.52
CA LEU A 64 -9.14 8.69 -9.08
C LEU A 64 -8.65 10.11 -8.78
N LEU A 65 -9.38 10.83 -7.94
CA LEU A 65 -9.00 12.16 -7.49
C LEU A 65 -7.98 12.10 -6.36
N ALA A 66 -7.06 13.06 -6.34
CA ALA A 66 -6.11 13.22 -5.25
C ALA A 66 -6.83 13.58 -3.93
N PRO A 67 -6.35 13.10 -2.77
CA PRO A 67 -6.93 13.44 -1.48
C PRO A 67 -6.93 14.97 -1.26
N GLY A 68 -8.12 15.56 -1.12
CA GLY A 68 -8.29 16.98 -0.78
C GLY A 68 -8.32 17.98 -1.96
N GLY A 69 -8.29 17.53 -3.22
CA GLY A 69 -8.39 18.40 -4.40
C GLY A 69 -9.57 18.04 -5.29
N GLN A 70 -10.45 19.00 -5.60
CA GLN A 70 -11.72 18.73 -6.28
C GLN A 70 -11.60 18.33 -7.76
N ASP A 71 -10.45 18.54 -8.43
CA ASP A 71 -10.34 18.35 -9.90
C ASP A 71 -8.97 17.83 -10.40
N GLN A 72 -8.12 17.27 -9.54
CA GLN A 72 -6.83 16.69 -9.98
C GLN A 72 -6.82 15.19 -9.77
N THR A 73 -6.51 14.43 -10.83
CA THR A 73 -6.36 12.98 -10.73
C THR A 73 -5.06 12.61 -10.02
N VAL A 74 -4.99 11.42 -9.41
CA VAL A 74 -3.81 10.92 -8.68
C VAL A 74 -2.55 10.92 -9.55
N PHE A 75 -2.70 10.79 -10.87
CA PHE A 75 -1.59 10.72 -11.84
C PHE A 75 -1.14 12.08 -12.40
N GLN A 76 -1.85 13.18 -12.14
CA GLN A 76 -1.49 14.51 -12.65
C GLN A 76 -0.35 15.25 -11.91
N PRO A 77 -0.14 15.09 -10.59
CA PRO A 77 0.92 15.80 -9.89
C PRO A 77 2.30 15.47 -10.45
N ARG A 78 3.07 16.50 -10.82
CA ARG A 78 4.49 16.32 -11.15
C ARG A 78 5.24 15.94 -9.88
N ILE A 79 5.87 14.78 -9.90
CA ILE A 79 6.70 14.31 -8.80
C ILE A 79 8.14 14.84 -9.00
N PRO A 80 8.77 15.45 -7.98
CA PRO A 80 10.16 15.85 -8.07
C PRO A 80 11.05 14.64 -8.34
N ALA A 81 11.97 14.73 -9.32
CA ALA A 81 12.88 13.63 -9.67
C ALA A 81 13.67 13.08 -8.47
N LYS A 82 14.00 13.94 -7.49
CA LYS A 82 14.66 13.55 -6.24
C LYS A 82 13.90 12.51 -5.41
N TYR A 83 12.57 12.45 -5.53
CA TYR A 83 11.76 11.50 -4.78
C TYR A 83 11.90 10.10 -5.38
N ILE A 84 11.95 10.03 -6.71
CA ILE A 84 12.20 8.78 -7.46
C ILE A 84 13.63 8.28 -7.18
N TYR A 85 14.64 9.15 -7.17
CA TYR A 85 15.99 8.72 -6.80
C TYR A 85 16.05 8.18 -5.37
N LEU A 86 15.32 8.79 -4.42
CA LEU A 86 15.23 8.28 -3.06
C LEU A 86 14.57 6.88 -3.01
N GLU A 87 13.55 6.63 -3.82
CA GLU A 87 12.95 5.29 -3.98
C GLU A 87 13.97 4.28 -4.50
N GLU A 88 14.68 4.59 -5.59
CA GLU A 88 15.71 3.72 -6.17
C GLU A 88 16.81 3.36 -5.17
N ALA A 89 17.28 4.33 -4.40
CA ALA A 89 18.30 4.07 -3.39
C ALA A 89 17.77 3.29 -2.18
N LEU A 90 16.50 3.49 -1.80
CA LEU A 90 15.87 2.63 -0.79
C LEU A 90 15.74 1.20 -1.30
N GLU A 91 15.48 1.01 -2.59
CA GLU A 91 15.43 -0.31 -3.23
C GLU A 91 16.80 -0.99 -3.22
N GLU A 92 17.86 -0.25 -3.55
CA GLU A 92 19.24 -0.74 -3.44
C GLU A 92 19.61 -1.03 -1.97
N TYR A 93 19.20 -0.18 -1.03
CA TYR A 93 19.40 -0.40 0.41
C TYR A 93 18.75 -1.71 0.88
N ARG A 94 17.52 -1.99 0.42
CA ARG A 94 16.78 -3.23 0.69
C ARG A 94 17.46 -4.45 0.07
N HIS A 95 17.84 -4.37 -1.20
CA HIS A 95 18.53 -5.45 -1.90
C HIS A 95 19.84 -5.85 -1.22
N ASN A 96 20.59 -4.84 -0.74
CA ASN A 96 21.83 -5.06 0.01
C ASN A 96 21.59 -5.50 1.47
N ARG A 97 20.32 -5.74 1.86
CA ARG A 97 19.85 -6.13 3.21
C ARG A 97 20.52 -5.34 4.32
N LYS A 98 20.70 -4.04 4.09
CA LYS A 98 21.05 -3.12 5.17
C LYS A 98 19.87 -3.12 6.16
N LYS A 99 20.18 -2.91 7.45
CA LYS A 99 19.29 -2.94 8.62
C LYS A 99 17.79 -2.64 8.32
N SER A 100 16.88 -3.55 8.68
CA SER A 100 15.44 -3.45 8.36
C SER A 100 14.68 -2.30 9.04
N ILE A 101 15.27 -1.71 10.09
CA ILE A 101 14.70 -0.56 10.82
C ILE A 101 15.80 0.49 11.00
N LEU A 102 15.54 1.70 10.54
CA LEU A 102 16.41 2.85 10.71
C LEU A 102 15.87 3.78 11.79
N THR A 103 16.75 4.31 12.62
CA THR A 103 16.42 5.47 13.45
C THR A 103 16.39 6.74 12.60
N GLU A 104 15.74 7.80 13.07
CA GLU A 104 15.70 9.09 12.38
C GLU A 104 17.10 9.63 12.08
N LYS A 105 18.06 9.42 12.99
CA LYS A 105 19.46 9.80 12.81
C LYS A 105 20.14 9.01 11.68
N GLU A 106 19.88 7.71 11.60
CA GLU A 106 20.44 6.85 10.56
C GLU A 106 19.82 7.16 9.20
N TYR A 107 18.51 7.37 9.14
CA TYR A 107 17.79 7.74 7.92
C TYR A 107 18.24 9.10 7.38
N LYS A 108 18.42 10.09 8.25
CA LYS A 108 18.91 11.43 7.88
C LYS A 108 20.43 11.47 7.66
N LYS A 109 21.15 10.35 7.84
CA LYS A 109 22.61 10.35 7.71
C LYS A 109 22.98 10.73 6.29
N ARG A 110 23.90 11.69 6.17
CA ARG A 110 24.35 12.18 4.87
C ARG A 110 24.87 11.06 3.98
N ASP A 111 25.50 10.02 4.51
CA ASP A 111 26.05 8.93 3.69
C ASP A 111 24.95 8.18 2.91
N LEU A 112 23.82 7.84 3.56
CA LEU A 112 22.70 7.18 2.88
C LEU A 112 22.16 8.08 1.78
N ILE A 113 21.92 9.36 2.10
CA ILE A 113 21.41 10.35 1.16
C ILE A 113 22.44 10.63 0.05
N GLN A 114 23.74 10.64 0.36
CA GLN A 114 24.80 10.89 -0.61
C GLN A 114 24.96 9.71 -1.55
N GLU A 115 24.86 8.46 -1.11
CA GLU A 115 24.83 7.28 -1.99
C GLU A 115 23.78 7.45 -3.10
N ILE A 116 22.59 7.97 -2.76
CA ILE A 116 21.50 8.28 -3.71
C ILE A 116 21.92 9.27 -4.81
N PHE A 117 22.68 10.29 -4.42
CA PHE A 117 23.07 11.39 -5.31
C PHE A 117 24.45 11.20 -5.93
N GLN A 118 25.25 10.22 -5.49
CA GLN A 118 26.61 9.99 -5.99
C GLN A 118 26.65 9.56 -7.46
N GLY A 119 25.54 9.03 -8.01
CA GLY A 119 25.38 8.68 -9.42
C GLY A 119 24.54 9.65 -10.26
N THR A 120 23.97 10.70 -9.65
CA THR A 120 23.07 11.63 -10.34
C THR A 120 23.67 13.04 -10.34
N ASN A 121 23.54 13.81 -11.43
CA ASN A 121 23.94 15.23 -11.47
C ASN A 121 23.02 16.14 -10.63
N GLN A 122 22.31 15.57 -9.65
CA GLN A 122 21.27 16.22 -8.88
C GLN A 122 21.82 16.61 -7.51
N ASN A 123 21.47 17.81 -7.07
CA ASN A 123 21.79 18.24 -5.72
C ASN A 123 20.94 17.45 -4.72
N SER A 124 21.53 17.21 -3.54
CA SER A 124 20.83 16.64 -2.39
C SER A 124 19.56 17.42 -2.01
N PHE A 125 18.80 16.90 -1.03
CA PHE A 125 17.69 17.64 -0.44
C PHE A 125 18.19 18.97 0.14
N ARG A 126 17.43 20.04 -0.10
CA ARG A 126 17.69 21.41 0.34
C ARG A 126 17.79 21.48 1.85
N ASP A 127 16.87 20.82 2.54
CA ASP A 127 16.74 20.79 3.98
C ASP A 127 16.00 19.53 4.44
N HIS A 128 15.85 19.38 5.76
CA HIS A 128 15.11 18.26 6.34
C HIS A 128 13.61 18.28 6.00
N VAL A 129 13.05 19.44 5.63
CA VAL A 129 11.63 19.56 5.30
C VAL A 129 11.37 18.94 3.93
N GLU A 130 12.22 19.21 2.93
CA GLU A 130 12.12 18.58 1.61
C GLU A 130 12.28 17.05 1.71
N LEU A 131 13.22 16.58 2.53
CA LEU A 131 13.38 15.14 2.79
C LEU A 131 12.12 14.55 3.45
N GLN A 132 11.53 15.21 4.43
CA GLN A 132 10.31 14.73 5.09
C GLN A 132 9.12 14.68 4.12
N GLN A 133 9.00 15.64 3.21
CA GLN A 133 7.98 15.61 2.15
C GLN A 133 8.20 14.42 1.21
N ALA A 134 9.45 14.15 0.82
CA ALA A 134 9.81 12.98 0.02
C ALA A 134 9.46 11.67 0.76
N THR A 135 9.85 11.55 2.04
CA THR A 135 9.50 10.40 2.87
C THR A 135 7.99 10.21 2.98
N LYS A 136 7.23 11.29 3.18
CA LYS A 136 5.77 11.21 3.30
C LYS A 136 5.15 10.70 2.00
N TRP A 137 5.59 11.22 0.86
CA TRP A 137 5.16 10.74 -0.45
C TRP A 137 5.48 9.25 -0.63
N LEU A 138 6.70 8.83 -0.30
CA LEU A 138 7.09 7.41 -0.35
C LEU A 138 6.27 6.55 0.61
N HIS A 139 5.88 7.09 1.76
CA HIS A 139 5.02 6.41 2.71
C HIS A 139 3.60 6.21 2.21
N GLU A 140 3.01 7.23 1.61
CA GLU A 140 1.69 7.18 0.99
C GLU A 140 1.66 6.18 -0.18
N ASN A 141 2.78 5.98 -0.87
CA ASN A 141 2.93 4.98 -1.94
C ASN A 141 3.36 3.58 -1.43
N GLY A 142 3.51 3.39 -0.13
CA GLY A 142 3.88 2.09 0.44
C GLY A 142 5.33 1.67 0.17
N ILE A 143 6.21 2.59 -0.18
CA ILE A 143 7.64 2.33 -0.40
C ILE A 143 8.40 2.27 0.94
N ILE A 144 8.09 3.14 1.89
CA ILE A 144 8.72 3.17 3.22
C ILE A 144 7.65 3.36 4.28
N LEU A 145 7.79 2.77 5.48
CA LEU A 145 6.85 3.07 6.57
C LEU A 145 7.48 4.03 7.57
N ARG A 146 6.72 5.07 7.93
CA ARG A 146 7.01 6.00 9.02
C ARG A 146 5.68 6.40 9.65
N TYR A 147 5.58 6.22 10.96
CA TYR A 147 4.38 6.58 11.71
C TYR A 147 4.58 7.92 12.41
N ASP A 148 3.54 8.74 12.47
CA ASP A 148 3.59 10.01 13.21
C ASP A 148 3.30 9.84 14.72
N ASP A 149 3.03 8.61 15.17
CA ASP A 149 2.88 8.25 16.59
C ASP A 149 4.18 8.52 17.37
N ILE A 150 4.08 9.11 18.56
CA ILE A 150 5.23 9.53 19.40
C ILE A 150 6.18 8.35 19.71
N LEU A 151 5.65 7.14 19.86
CA LEU A 151 6.45 5.95 20.18
C LEU A 151 7.19 5.40 18.95
N LEU A 152 6.69 5.70 17.75
CA LEU A 152 7.20 5.16 16.49
C LEU A 152 7.87 6.21 15.59
N SER A 153 7.75 7.50 15.90
CA SER A 153 8.18 8.61 15.04
C SER A 153 9.68 8.66 14.78
N ASN A 154 10.47 8.00 15.63
CA ASN A 154 11.92 7.88 15.49
C ASN A 154 12.33 6.67 14.62
N TYR A 155 11.39 5.84 14.17
CA TYR A 155 11.66 4.63 13.40
C TYR A 155 11.14 4.74 11.98
N TYR A 156 12.00 4.34 11.05
CA TYR A 156 11.75 4.26 9.63
C TYR A 156 11.91 2.80 9.24
N PHE A 157 10.98 2.28 8.45
CA PHE A 157 11.01 0.91 7.94
C PHE A 157 11.25 0.97 6.43
N PRO A 158 12.53 0.94 5.96
CA PRO A 158 12.86 0.95 4.54
C PRO A 158 12.24 -0.22 3.79
N ASP A 159 11.97 -1.32 4.48
CA ASP A 159 11.31 -2.50 3.94
C ASP A 159 9.96 -2.74 4.63
N PRO A 160 8.84 -2.30 4.03
CA PRO A 160 7.51 -2.63 4.52
C PRO A 160 7.23 -4.13 4.58
N GLN A 161 7.86 -4.94 3.72
CA GLN A 161 7.68 -6.40 3.72
C GLN A 161 8.24 -7.01 5.00
N TYR A 162 9.37 -6.53 5.51
CA TYR A 162 9.92 -6.97 6.79
C TYR A 162 8.91 -6.83 7.94
N LEU A 163 8.20 -5.69 8.02
CA LEU A 163 7.17 -5.49 9.05
C LEU A 163 6.01 -6.47 8.86
N ALA A 164 5.57 -6.69 7.62
CA ALA A 164 4.51 -7.65 7.33
C ALA A 164 4.93 -9.08 7.73
N GLU A 165 6.15 -9.50 7.42
CA GLU A 165 6.71 -10.79 7.82
C GLU A 165 6.80 -10.94 9.34
N LEU A 166 7.24 -9.90 10.06
CA LEU A 166 7.28 -9.88 11.51
C LEU A 166 5.88 -10.09 12.11
N LEU A 167 4.86 -9.41 11.57
CA LEU A 167 3.48 -9.55 12.02
C LEU A 167 2.93 -10.95 11.72
N VAL A 168 3.25 -11.51 10.55
CA VAL A 168 2.89 -12.90 10.21
C VAL A 168 3.54 -13.88 11.18
N GLN A 169 4.81 -13.71 11.52
CA GLN A 169 5.49 -14.57 12.49
C GLN A 169 4.81 -14.50 13.87
N LEU A 170 4.41 -13.32 14.30
CA LEU A 170 3.74 -13.11 15.58
C LEU A 170 2.33 -13.70 15.65
N ILE A 171 1.58 -13.66 14.53
CA ILE A 171 0.14 -13.99 14.51
C ILE A 171 -0.12 -15.40 13.98
N ALA A 172 0.63 -15.85 12.97
CA ALA A 172 0.30 -17.03 12.18
C ALA A 172 1.11 -18.28 12.57
N ILE A 173 2.30 -18.13 13.16
CA ILE A 173 3.13 -19.28 13.49
C ILE A 173 2.70 -19.87 14.84
N GLU A 174 2.08 -21.05 14.81
CA GLU A 174 1.52 -21.71 16.01
C GLU A 174 2.54 -21.92 17.15
N GLN A 175 3.83 -22.10 16.82
CA GLN A 175 4.92 -22.23 17.79
C GLN A 175 5.21 -20.91 18.53
N MET A 176 4.95 -19.76 17.89
CA MET A 176 4.95 -18.43 18.52
C MET A 176 3.57 -18.03 19.06
N ASN A 177 2.47 -18.65 18.60
CA ASN A 177 1.14 -18.51 19.22
C ASN A 177 1.05 -19.12 20.63
N GLY A 178 2.07 -19.87 21.07
CA GLY A 178 2.26 -20.17 22.49
C GLY A 178 2.36 -18.91 23.37
N LEU A 179 2.80 -17.78 22.78
CA LEU A 179 2.90 -16.47 23.39
C LEU A 179 1.58 -15.67 23.33
N ALA A 180 0.76 -15.95 22.31
CA ALA A 180 -0.51 -15.29 21.99
C ALA A 180 -1.73 -16.18 22.37
N ARG A 181 -1.81 -16.68 23.60
CA ARG A 181 -2.93 -17.58 23.99
C ARG A 181 -4.24 -16.80 24.01
N HIS A 182 -5.21 -17.22 23.18
CA HIS A 182 -6.53 -16.56 23.05
C HIS A 182 -6.46 -15.07 22.68
N GLY A 183 -5.42 -14.66 21.94
CA GLY A 183 -5.22 -13.26 21.54
C GLY A 183 -4.53 -12.38 22.59
N TYR A 184 -4.04 -12.96 23.69
CA TYR A 184 -3.23 -12.27 24.69
C TYR A 184 -1.75 -12.53 24.46
N ILE A 185 -0.97 -11.48 24.24
CA ILE A 185 0.50 -11.57 24.14
C ILE A 185 1.11 -10.94 25.40
N GLU A 186 1.86 -11.73 26.18
CA GLU A 186 2.59 -11.18 27.31
C GLU A 186 3.84 -10.42 26.82
N ARG A 187 4.02 -9.20 27.34
CA ARG A 187 5.10 -8.28 26.95
C ARG A 187 6.51 -8.90 27.04
N GLN A 188 6.69 -9.90 27.91
CA GLN A 188 7.96 -10.60 28.14
C GLN A 188 8.44 -11.45 26.94
N PHE A 189 7.59 -11.66 25.93
CA PHE A 189 7.93 -12.45 24.75
C PHE A 189 8.13 -11.62 23.48
N ILE A 190 8.09 -10.29 23.57
CA ILE A 190 8.20 -9.37 22.43
C ILE A 190 9.62 -8.74 22.32
N PHE A 191 10.51 -8.95 23.30
CA PHE A 191 11.86 -8.37 23.31
C PHE A 191 12.92 -9.31 23.85
#